data_AF-A0A7K2M4P0-F1
#
_entry.id   AF-A0A7K2M4P0-F1
#
_cell.length_a   1.000
_cell.length_b   1.000
_cell.length_c   1.000
_cell.angle_alpha   90.00
_cell.angle_beta   90.00
_cell.angle_gamma   90.00
#
_symmetry.space_group_name_H-M   'P 1'
#
loop_
_entity.id
_entity.type
_entity.pdbx_description
1 polymer ?
#
loop_
_entity_poly.entity_id
_entity_poly.type
_entity_poly.pdbx_seq_one_letter_code
_entity_poly.pdbx_strand_id
1 'polypeptide(L)'
;ARPAARLLIGIRSTRPSSRPDPSAAGDEHELLQVLRQVFRTAEVQRTDGEDARRDIEEYLHALISAGGHRGTARAAARLVAPVLAPSFIDARVAGEHLRKARDPAQLAAHPRWQKRLRQGIRGLLVQDLRLVEEDRDGLPRDVALALLRAAAFAQGAGVPWSDIWPQVAGVFLRRRLPADEWDTMIARLLAGRLSGYLAHDHEDNRLVYRPAHEALVDLLMNTDDDLADDDLPADDVASDAGSEQ
;
A
#
# COMPACT_ATOMS: atom_id res chain seq x y z
N ALA A 1 39.77 -14.96 -7.15
CA ALA A 1 39.11 -14.04 -6.20
C ALA A 1 38.57 -14.86 -5.04
N ARG A 2 38.82 -14.49 -3.78
CA ARG A 2 38.16 -15.13 -2.63
C ARG A 2 36.68 -14.69 -2.63
N PRO A 3 35.71 -15.59 -2.41
CA PRO A 3 34.32 -15.19 -2.28
C PRO A 3 34.18 -14.24 -1.07
N ALA A 4 33.57 -13.08 -1.29
CA ALA A 4 33.29 -12.10 -0.26
C ALA A 4 31.77 -11.95 -0.13
N ALA A 5 31.25 -12.08 1.08
CA ALA A 5 29.85 -11.80 1.36
C ALA A 5 29.62 -10.28 1.41
N ARG A 6 28.55 -9.81 0.77
CA ARG A 6 28.04 -8.44 0.94
C ARG A 6 26.85 -8.50 1.90
N LEU A 7 26.90 -7.72 2.98
CA LEU A 7 25.83 -7.64 3.96
C LEU A 7 25.02 -6.36 3.72
N LEU A 8 23.71 -6.51 3.55
CA LEU A 8 22.75 -5.41 3.53
C LEU A 8 21.90 -5.49 4.79
N ILE A 9 21.82 -4.40 5.54
CA ILE A 9 21.03 -4.31 6.78
C ILE A 9 19.98 -3.23 6.56
N GLY A 10 18.70 -3.62 6.54
CA GLY A 10 17.58 -2.68 6.56
C GLY A 10 17.25 -2.30 7.99
N ILE A 11 17.24 -1.02 8.31
CA ILE A 11 16.82 -0.50 9.61
C ILE A 11 15.87 0.68 9.43
N ARG A 12 15.01 0.90 10.42
CA ARG A 12 14.29 2.16 10.57
C ARG A 12 15.16 3.12 11.38
N SER A 13 15.19 4.38 10.95
CA SER A 13 15.93 5.42 11.64
C SER A 13 15.25 6.75 11.38
N THR A 14 15.13 7.54 12.43
CA THR A 14 14.69 8.93 12.37
C THR A 14 15.46 9.73 11.33
N ARG A 15 14.79 10.72 10.75
CA ARG A 15 15.51 11.74 9.97
C ARG A 15 16.30 12.62 10.94
N PRO A 16 17.56 12.95 10.62
CA PRO A 16 18.23 14.02 11.32
C PRO A 16 17.41 15.30 11.10
N SER A 17 16.83 15.84 12.16
CA SER A 17 16.07 17.07 12.10
C SER A 17 17.00 18.22 11.70
N SER A 18 16.57 19.07 10.77
CA SER A 18 17.31 20.29 10.39
C SER A 18 17.47 21.27 11.55
N ARG A 19 16.69 21.06 12.62
CA ARG A 19 16.74 21.78 13.90
C ARG A 19 16.92 20.74 15.00
N PRO A 20 18.02 20.76 15.76
CA PRO A 20 18.20 19.83 16.87
C PRO A 20 17.12 20.10 17.91
N ASP A 21 16.21 19.14 18.12
CA ASP A 21 15.28 19.15 19.23
C ASP A 21 15.87 18.30 20.36
N PRO A 22 16.34 18.91 21.46
CA PRO A 22 17.03 18.20 22.53
C PRO A 22 16.16 17.19 23.28
N SER A 23 14.82 17.20 23.10
CA SER A 23 13.92 16.20 23.72
C SER A 23 13.65 14.95 22.88
N ALA A 24 14.05 14.91 21.61
CA ALA A 24 13.81 13.78 20.70
C ALA A 24 15.01 12.81 20.56
N ALA A 25 15.99 12.92 21.47
CA ALA A 25 17.28 12.23 21.38
C ALA A 25 17.30 10.78 21.92
N GLY A 26 16.17 10.26 22.42
CA GLY A 26 16.10 8.91 22.99
C GLY A 26 15.74 7.83 21.96
N ASP A 27 16.57 6.79 21.88
CA ASP A 27 16.36 5.47 21.25
C ASP A 27 16.57 5.31 19.72
N GLU A 28 15.87 6.01 18.82
CA GLU A 28 15.93 5.64 17.37
C GLU A 28 17.18 6.13 16.61
N HIS A 29 17.82 7.20 17.12
CA HIS A 29 19.13 7.62 16.63
C HIS A 29 20.23 6.64 17.06
N GLU A 30 19.96 5.73 17.99
CA GLU A 30 20.97 4.90 18.62
C GLU A 30 21.36 3.71 17.72
N LEU A 31 20.41 3.03 17.09
CA LEU A 31 20.71 1.81 16.32
C LEU A 31 21.56 2.09 15.08
N LEU A 32 21.23 3.12 14.29
CA LEU A 32 22.05 3.49 13.12
C LEU A 32 23.47 3.89 13.56
N GLN A 33 23.61 4.62 14.67
CA GLN A 33 24.91 5.03 15.18
C GLN A 33 25.71 3.82 15.69
N VAL A 34 25.09 2.90 16.42
CA VAL A 34 25.70 1.64 16.86
C VAL A 34 26.16 0.82 15.66
N LEU A 35 25.32 0.68 14.63
CA LEU A 35 25.68 -0.05 13.42
C LEU A 35 26.84 0.61 12.67
N ARG A 36 26.93 1.94 12.63
CA ARG A 36 28.07 2.65 12.04
C ARG A 36 29.36 2.48 12.84
N GLN A 37 29.27 2.34 14.16
CA GLN A 37 30.43 2.05 15.01
C GLN A 37 30.96 0.62 14.79
N VAL A 38 30.05 -0.35 14.64
CA VAL A 38 30.39 -1.76 14.37
C VAL A 38 30.89 -1.94 12.93
N PHE A 39 30.18 -1.39 11.95
CA PHE A 39 30.48 -1.50 10.52
C PHE A 39 31.04 -0.19 9.98
N ARG A 40 32.29 0.13 10.33
CA ARG A 40 32.92 1.42 10.00
C ARG A 40 33.06 1.71 8.50
N THR A 41 33.04 0.68 7.66
CA THR A 41 33.13 0.80 6.19
C THR A 41 31.77 0.67 5.52
N ALA A 42 30.67 0.58 6.28
CA ALA A 42 29.34 0.50 5.70
C ALA A 42 28.93 1.84 5.09
N GLU A 43 28.41 1.77 3.87
CA GLU A 43 27.76 2.90 3.21
C GLU A 43 26.31 2.99 3.70
N VAL A 44 25.88 4.20 4.07
CA VAL A 44 24.49 4.45 4.47
C VAL A 44 23.72 4.94 3.26
N GLN A 45 22.69 4.19 2.88
CA GLN A 45 21.74 4.57 1.83
C GLN A 45 20.41 4.92 2.49
N ARG A 46 19.91 6.13 2.28
CA ARG A 46 18.60 6.58 2.80
C ARG A 46 17.56 6.53 1.69
N THR A 47 16.44 5.85 1.94
CA THR A 47 15.31 5.76 0.99
C THR A 47 14.29 6.88 1.17
N ASP A 48 14.55 7.81 2.09
CA ASP A 48 13.64 8.88 2.49
C ASP A 48 14.28 10.27 2.36
N GLY A 49 15.43 10.37 1.68
CA GLY A 49 16.19 11.61 1.47
C GLY A 49 15.75 12.41 0.25
N GLU A 50 16.57 13.41 -0.14
CA GLU A 50 16.32 14.30 -1.29
C GLU A 50 16.13 13.53 -2.61
N ASP A 51 16.71 12.35 -2.73
CA ASP A 51 16.63 11.47 -3.90
C ASP A 51 15.35 10.60 -3.94
N ALA A 52 14.57 10.53 -2.86
CA ALA A 52 13.40 9.63 -2.77
C ALA A 52 12.39 9.84 -3.91
N ARG A 53 12.22 11.08 -4.38
CA ARG A 53 11.37 11.38 -5.54
C ARG A 53 11.90 10.72 -6.81
N ARG A 54 13.21 10.78 -7.05
CA ARG A 54 13.83 10.18 -8.23
C ARG A 54 13.75 8.66 -8.16
N ASP A 55 13.98 8.10 -6.98
CA ASP A 55 13.88 6.65 -6.79
C ASP A 55 12.45 6.14 -6.99
N ILE A 56 11.45 6.89 -6.51
CA ILE A 56 10.04 6.61 -6.77
C ILE A 56 9.71 6.73 -8.27
N GLU A 57 10.24 7.72 -8.98
CA GLU A 57 10.06 7.82 -10.44
C GLU A 57 10.63 6.59 -11.16
N GLU A 58 11.85 6.17 -10.83
CA GLU A 58 12.47 4.99 -11.46
C GLU A 58 11.73 3.69 -11.09
N TYR A 59 11.31 3.56 -9.83
CA TYR A 59 10.51 2.43 -9.37
C TYR A 59 9.17 2.34 -10.12
N LEU A 60 8.42 3.45 -10.21
CA LEU A 60 7.17 3.52 -10.96
C LEU A 60 7.39 3.21 -12.43
N HIS A 61 8.43 3.78 -13.05
CA HIS A 61 8.77 3.52 -14.45
C HIS A 61 9.01 2.02 -14.70
N ALA A 62 9.79 1.35 -13.83
CA ALA A 62 10.04 -0.08 -13.94
C ALA A 62 8.76 -0.90 -13.78
N LEU A 63 7.94 -0.58 -12.77
CA LEU A 63 6.70 -1.29 -12.46
C LEU A 63 5.67 -1.19 -13.59
N ILE A 64 5.46 0.02 -14.12
CA ILE A 64 4.51 0.27 -15.22
C ILE A 64 5.02 -0.38 -16.52
N SER A 65 6.34 -0.33 -16.77
CA SER A 65 6.96 -0.99 -17.93
C SER A 65 6.80 -2.51 -17.89
N ALA A 66 6.85 -3.12 -16.70
CA ALA A 66 6.59 -4.55 -16.53
C ALA A 66 5.14 -4.95 -16.87
N GLY A 67 4.20 -4.00 -16.85
CA GLY A 67 2.83 -4.18 -17.35
C GLY A 67 2.68 -4.11 -18.87
N GLY A 68 3.77 -3.87 -19.62
CA GLY A 68 3.75 -3.75 -21.08
C GLY A 68 3.65 -2.32 -21.61
N HIS A 69 3.59 -1.32 -20.74
CA HIS A 69 3.38 0.09 -21.11
C HIS A 69 4.66 0.90 -21.32
N ARG A 70 5.69 0.31 -21.93
CA ARG A 70 7.04 0.92 -22.04
C ARG A 70 7.03 2.34 -22.64
N GLY A 71 6.14 2.62 -23.58
CA GLY A 71 6.05 3.92 -24.26
C GLY A 71 5.46 5.05 -23.39
N THR A 72 4.59 4.73 -22.44
CA THR A 72 3.90 5.72 -21.58
C THR A 72 4.39 5.70 -20.13
N ALA A 73 5.12 4.65 -19.73
CA ALA A 73 5.59 4.45 -18.36
C ALA A 73 6.37 5.64 -17.80
N ARG A 74 7.29 6.21 -18.60
CA ARG A 74 8.13 7.33 -18.11
C ARG A 74 7.34 8.62 -17.92
N ALA A 75 6.39 8.90 -18.82
CA ALA A 75 5.52 10.06 -18.70
C ALA A 75 4.61 9.94 -17.47
N ALA A 76 3.99 8.78 -17.27
CA ALA A 76 3.17 8.49 -16.10
C ALA A 76 3.96 8.61 -14.79
N ALA A 77 5.15 7.99 -14.72
CA ALA A 77 6.01 8.04 -13.53
C ALA A 77 6.39 9.47 -13.13
N ARG A 78 6.77 10.32 -14.11
CA ARG A 78 7.12 11.74 -13.89
C ARG A 78 5.96 12.57 -13.34
N LEU A 79 4.74 12.29 -13.74
CA LEU A 79 3.54 13.00 -13.27
C LEU A 79 3.18 12.64 -11.82
N VAL A 80 3.54 11.43 -11.39
CA VAL A 80 3.02 10.85 -10.15
C VAL A 80 4.05 10.85 -9.03
N ALA A 81 5.33 10.63 -9.34
CA ALA A 81 6.39 10.59 -8.35
C ALA A 81 6.46 11.84 -7.44
N PRO A 82 6.25 13.08 -7.94
CA PRO A 82 6.26 14.27 -7.08
C PRO A 82 5.14 14.30 -6.04
N VAL A 83 4.02 13.62 -6.31
CA VAL A 83 2.85 13.58 -5.41
C VAL A 83 3.01 12.52 -4.34
N LEU A 84 3.69 11.42 -4.68
CA LEU A 84 3.83 10.25 -3.80
C LEU A 84 5.08 10.30 -2.92
N ALA A 85 6.11 11.06 -3.31
CA ALA A 85 7.32 11.15 -2.52
C ALA A 85 7.04 11.73 -1.11
N PRO A 86 7.61 11.14 -0.04
CA PRO A 86 8.61 10.06 -0.01
C PRO A 86 8.02 8.65 0.22
N SER A 87 6.72 8.43 0.01
CA SER A 87 6.02 7.19 0.33
C SER A 87 6.16 6.11 -0.77
N PHE A 88 7.04 5.14 -0.54
CA PHE A 88 7.19 3.98 -1.44
C PHE A 88 5.98 3.03 -1.41
N ILE A 89 5.24 2.99 -0.30
CA ILE A 89 4.01 2.21 -0.22
C ILE A 89 2.94 2.79 -1.14
N ASP A 90 2.78 4.11 -1.15
CA ASP A 90 1.84 4.78 -2.05
C ASP A 90 2.30 4.60 -3.50
N ALA A 91 3.61 4.72 -3.77
CA ALA A 91 4.19 4.46 -5.07
C ALA A 91 3.91 3.03 -5.57
N ARG A 92 4.02 2.03 -4.71
CA ARG A 92 3.73 0.64 -5.07
C ARG A 92 2.27 0.45 -5.44
N VAL A 93 1.36 0.93 -4.60
CA VAL A 93 -0.09 0.78 -4.82
C VAL A 93 -0.54 1.55 -6.07
N ALA A 94 -0.16 2.83 -6.18
CA ALA A 94 -0.47 3.64 -7.36
C ALA A 94 0.19 3.08 -8.64
N GLY A 95 1.41 2.55 -8.52
CA GLY A 95 2.11 1.92 -9.63
C GLY A 95 1.42 0.64 -10.09
N GLU A 96 0.83 -0.16 -9.20
CA GLU A 96 -0.01 -1.30 -9.56
C GLU A 96 -1.29 -0.87 -10.29
N HIS A 97 -1.91 0.24 -9.90
CA HIS A 97 -3.05 0.80 -10.65
C HIS A 97 -2.65 1.19 -12.07
N LEU A 98 -1.54 1.93 -12.20
CA LEU A 98 -0.99 2.35 -13.49
C LEU A 98 -0.58 1.14 -14.34
N ARG A 99 0.04 0.12 -13.75
CA ARG A 99 0.46 -1.11 -14.43
C ARG A 99 -0.71 -1.88 -15.05
N LYS A 100 -1.90 -1.80 -14.44
CA LYS A 100 -3.13 -2.48 -14.90
C LYS A 100 -4.03 -1.59 -15.75
N ALA A 101 -3.78 -0.28 -15.80
CA ALA A 101 -4.57 0.67 -16.57
C ALA A 101 -4.36 0.47 -18.07
N ARG A 102 -5.43 0.62 -18.87
CA ARG A 102 -5.31 0.56 -20.33
C ARG A 102 -4.37 1.64 -20.87
N ASP A 103 -4.47 2.85 -20.30
CA ASP A 103 -3.58 3.97 -20.58
C ASP A 103 -3.05 4.58 -19.27
N PRO A 104 -1.81 4.23 -18.87
CA PRO A 104 -1.20 4.77 -17.66
C PRO A 104 -0.95 6.27 -17.71
N ALA A 105 -0.65 6.85 -18.89
CA ALA A 105 -0.40 8.29 -18.99
C ALA A 105 -1.68 9.09 -18.82
N GLN A 106 -2.79 8.62 -19.40
CA GLN A 106 -4.09 9.24 -19.21
C GLN A 106 -4.55 9.16 -17.75
N LEU A 107 -4.46 7.99 -17.11
CA LEU A 107 -4.79 7.85 -15.69
C LEU A 107 -3.90 8.78 -14.84
N ALA A 108 -2.60 8.85 -15.16
CA ALA A 108 -1.66 9.71 -14.46
C ALA A 108 -2.00 11.20 -14.54
N ALA A 109 -2.56 11.66 -15.65
CA ALA A 109 -2.98 13.04 -15.82
C ALA A 109 -4.38 13.34 -15.22
N HIS A 110 -5.15 12.31 -14.84
CA HIS A 110 -6.55 12.48 -14.47
C HIS A 110 -6.73 13.26 -13.15
N PRO A 111 -7.43 14.43 -13.13
CA PRO A 111 -7.50 15.30 -11.95
C PRO A 111 -8.10 14.65 -10.69
N ARG A 112 -9.16 13.84 -10.85
CA ARG A 112 -9.77 13.11 -9.72
C ARG A 112 -8.80 12.08 -9.13
N TRP A 113 -7.98 11.43 -9.95
CA TRP A 113 -7.00 10.44 -9.46
C TRP A 113 -5.83 11.13 -8.76
N GLN A 114 -5.34 12.24 -9.33
CA GLN A 114 -4.35 13.13 -8.68
C GLN A 114 -4.83 13.65 -7.31
N LYS A 115 -6.13 13.97 -7.16
CA LYS A 115 -6.70 14.34 -5.86
C LYS A 115 -6.62 13.18 -4.84
N ARG A 116 -6.85 11.95 -5.27
CA ARG A 116 -6.74 10.75 -4.41
C ARG A 116 -5.29 10.45 -4.02
N LEU A 117 -4.34 10.57 -4.95
CA LEU A 117 -2.92 10.39 -4.63
C LEU A 117 -2.44 11.35 -3.54
N ARG A 118 -2.93 12.59 -3.54
CA ARG A 118 -2.64 13.57 -2.49
C ARG A 118 -3.20 13.21 -1.11
N GLN A 119 -4.16 12.28 -1.05
CA GLN A 119 -4.66 11.71 0.22
C GLN A 119 -3.81 10.50 0.66
N GLY A 120 -2.71 10.20 -0.05
CA GLY A 120 -1.80 9.11 0.24
C GLY A 120 -2.49 7.74 0.22
N ILE A 121 -2.00 6.84 1.07
CA ILE A 121 -2.52 5.47 1.17
C ILE A 121 -4.02 5.40 1.47
N ARG A 122 -4.57 6.37 2.20
CA ARG A 122 -6.01 6.45 2.49
C ARG A 122 -6.83 6.61 1.21
N GLY A 123 -6.47 7.58 0.37
CA GLY A 123 -7.19 7.83 -0.89
C GLY A 123 -7.11 6.65 -1.86
N LEU A 124 -5.96 5.97 -1.90
CA LEU A 124 -5.76 4.76 -2.69
C LEU A 124 -6.59 3.59 -2.17
N LEU A 125 -6.61 3.36 -0.85
CA LEU A 125 -7.39 2.29 -0.22
C LEU A 125 -8.89 2.49 -0.43
N VAL A 126 -9.42 3.70 -0.19
CA VAL A 126 -10.85 4.01 -0.41
C VAL A 126 -11.24 3.77 -1.87
N GLN A 127 -10.38 4.15 -2.82
CA GLN A 127 -10.61 3.86 -4.23
C GLN A 127 -10.69 2.36 -4.51
N ASP A 128 -9.74 1.58 -4.00
CA ASP A 128 -9.72 0.15 -4.27
C ASP A 128 -10.86 -0.60 -3.59
N LEU A 129 -11.24 -0.19 -2.38
CA LEU A 129 -12.42 -0.68 -1.68
C LEU A 129 -13.69 -0.50 -2.51
N ARG A 130 -13.86 0.66 -3.16
CA ARG A 130 -14.97 0.90 -4.08
C ARG A 130 -14.89 0.04 -5.33
N LEU A 131 -13.71 0.00 -5.97
CA LEU A 131 -13.55 -0.73 -7.23
C LEU A 131 -13.72 -2.24 -7.07
N VAL A 132 -13.33 -2.81 -5.93
CA VAL A 132 -13.56 -4.24 -5.64
C VAL A 132 -15.04 -4.56 -5.48
N GLU A 133 -15.83 -3.65 -4.96
CA GLU A 133 -17.28 -3.83 -4.82
C GLU A 133 -17.99 -3.78 -6.19
N GLU A 134 -17.47 -2.98 -7.12
CA GLU A 134 -17.98 -2.84 -8.50
C GLU A 134 -17.62 -4.04 -9.41
N ASP A 135 -16.60 -4.84 -9.05
CA ASP A 135 -16.17 -6.01 -9.84
C ASP A 135 -17.26 -7.11 -9.83
N ARG A 136 -17.45 -7.82 -10.95
CA ARG A 136 -18.52 -8.84 -11.11
C ARG A 136 -18.50 -9.93 -10.03
N ASP A 137 -17.31 -10.38 -9.65
CA ASP A 137 -17.07 -11.35 -8.56
C ASP A 137 -16.48 -10.65 -7.33
N GLY A 138 -16.88 -9.40 -7.14
CA GLY A 138 -16.36 -8.47 -6.16
C GLY A 138 -16.56 -8.88 -4.71
N LEU A 139 -15.94 -8.11 -3.83
CA LEU A 139 -16.04 -8.26 -2.38
C LEU A 139 -16.80 -7.03 -1.85
N PRO A 140 -17.91 -7.21 -1.09
CA PRO A 140 -18.60 -6.09 -0.48
C PRO A 140 -17.64 -5.24 0.35
N ARG A 141 -17.78 -3.92 0.24
CA ARG A 141 -16.81 -2.97 0.82
C ARG A 141 -16.64 -3.12 2.32
N ASP A 142 -17.76 -3.32 3.02
CA ASP A 142 -17.80 -3.52 4.47
C ASP A 142 -17.03 -4.78 4.89
N VAL A 143 -17.17 -5.88 4.13
CA VAL A 143 -16.45 -7.14 4.36
C VAL A 143 -14.97 -6.98 4.05
N ALA A 144 -14.64 -6.35 2.94
CA ALA A 144 -13.25 -6.06 2.56
C ALA A 144 -12.53 -5.28 3.65
N LEU A 145 -13.16 -4.21 4.15
CA LEU A 145 -12.61 -3.39 5.23
C LEU A 145 -12.50 -4.19 6.54
N ALA A 146 -13.50 -4.99 6.89
CA ALA A 146 -13.46 -5.84 8.08
C ALA A 146 -12.30 -6.86 8.06
N LEU A 147 -12.04 -7.49 6.90
CA LEU A 147 -10.93 -8.41 6.71
C LEU A 147 -9.57 -7.71 6.83
N LEU A 148 -9.42 -6.52 6.23
CA LEU A 148 -8.19 -5.73 6.34
C LEU A 148 -7.95 -5.27 7.77
N ARG A 149 -9.00 -4.81 8.48
CA ARG A 149 -8.91 -4.45 9.90
C ARG A 149 -8.52 -5.66 10.75
N ALA A 150 -9.09 -6.82 10.51
CA ALA A 150 -8.70 -8.04 11.22
C ALA A 150 -7.22 -8.37 11.07
N ALA A 151 -6.66 -8.21 9.86
CA ALA A 151 -5.23 -8.39 9.64
C ALA A 151 -4.37 -7.34 10.36
N ALA A 152 -4.84 -6.09 10.50
CA ALA A 152 -4.13 -5.04 11.23
C ALA A 152 -4.13 -5.26 12.76
N PHE A 153 -5.23 -5.78 13.31
CA PHE A 153 -5.34 -6.08 14.74
C PHE A 153 -4.63 -7.38 15.16
N ALA A 154 -4.33 -8.27 14.21
CA ALA A 154 -3.47 -9.42 14.45
C ALA A 154 -2.01 -8.97 14.59
N GLN A 155 -1.64 -8.57 15.81
CA GLN A 155 -0.28 -8.21 16.18
C GLN A 155 0.70 -9.37 15.91
N GLY A 156 1.98 -9.06 15.69
CA GLY A 156 3.03 -10.06 15.47
C GLY A 156 3.15 -10.52 14.01
N ALA A 157 3.11 -11.84 13.78
CA ALA A 157 3.33 -12.44 12.46
C ALA A 157 2.17 -12.21 11.47
N GLY A 158 0.97 -11.89 11.98
CA GLY A 158 -0.23 -11.62 11.21
C GLY A 158 -1.37 -12.59 11.55
N VAL A 159 -2.49 -12.47 10.83
CA VAL A 159 -3.67 -13.32 11.00
C VAL A 159 -3.56 -14.58 10.14
N PRO A 160 -3.73 -15.79 10.71
CA PRO A 160 -3.72 -17.01 9.91
C PRO A 160 -5.01 -17.14 9.09
N TRP A 161 -4.91 -17.73 7.90
CA TRP A 161 -6.07 -17.94 6.99
C TRP A 161 -7.26 -18.62 7.69
N SER A 162 -6.98 -19.60 8.55
CA SER A 162 -7.95 -20.48 9.23
C SER A 162 -9.00 -19.75 10.07
N ASP A 163 -9.79 -20.49 10.86
CA ASP A 163 -10.90 -20.05 11.72
C ASP A 163 -10.71 -18.75 12.52
N ILE A 164 -9.48 -18.23 12.71
CA ILE A 164 -9.21 -16.99 13.44
C ILE A 164 -9.58 -15.75 12.61
N TRP A 165 -9.20 -15.66 11.32
CA TRP A 165 -9.45 -14.44 10.53
C TRP A 165 -10.95 -14.11 10.43
N PRO A 166 -11.84 -15.07 10.13
CA PRO A 166 -13.28 -14.82 10.13
C PRO A 166 -13.82 -14.28 11.46
N GLN A 167 -13.30 -14.79 12.59
CA GLN A 167 -13.78 -14.41 13.93
C GLN A 167 -13.39 -12.97 14.26
N VAL A 168 -12.15 -12.59 13.96
CA VAL A 168 -11.68 -11.21 14.16
C VAL A 168 -12.39 -10.25 13.20
N ALA A 169 -12.55 -10.62 11.93
CA ALA A 169 -13.27 -9.79 10.95
C ALA A 169 -14.74 -9.59 11.34
N GLY A 170 -15.38 -10.61 11.90
CA GLY A 170 -16.74 -10.52 12.42
C GLY A 170 -16.95 -9.45 13.50
N VAL A 171 -15.91 -9.08 14.25
CA VAL A 171 -15.98 -7.98 15.25
C VAL A 171 -16.18 -6.62 14.57
N PHE A 172 -15.58 -6.42 13.40
CA PHE A 172 -15.65 -5.16 12.65
C PHE A 172 -16.85 -5.09 11.72
N LEU A 173 -17.45 -6.24 11.39
CA LEU A 173 -18.59 -6.32 10.49
C LEU A 173 -19.90 -6.09 11.25
N ARG A 174 -20.67 -5.08 10.84
CA ARG A 174 -21.96 -4.73 11.47
C ARG A 174 -23.11 -5.70 11.15
N ARG A 175 -22.81 -6.81 10.46
CA ARG A 175 -23.76 -7.86 10.06
C ARG A 175 -23.11 -9.23 10.21
N ARG A 176 -23.94 -10.28 10.24
CA ARG A 176 -23.45 -11.66 10.23
C ARG A 176 -23.26 -12.15 8.80
N LEU A 177 -22.16 -12.85 8.58
CA LEU A 177 -21.91 -13.68 7.41
C LEU A 177 -22.01 -15.17 7.83
N PRO A 178 -22.56 -16.04 6.97
CA PRO A 178 -22.45 -17.48 7.13
C PRO A 178 -20.98 -17.93 7.19
N ALA A 179 -20.71 -19.01 7.92
CA ALA A 179 -19.35 -19.51 8.12
C ALA A 179 -18.66 -19.89 6.79
N ASP A 180 -19.41 -20.47 5.88
CA ASP A 180 -18.99 -20.91 4.54
C ASP A 180 -18.75 -19.75 3.56
N GLU A 181 -19.30 -18.56 3.82
CA GLU A 181 -19.03 -17.38 2.98
C GLU A 181 -17.64 -16.79 3.23
N TRP A 182 -17.10 -16.89 4.45
CA TRP A 182 -15.83 -16.27 4.81
C TRP A 182 -14.64 -16.74 3.98
N ASP A 183 -14.53 -18.05 3.73
CA ASP A 183 -13.45 -18.59 2.89
C ASP A 183 -13.51 -18.02 1.47
N THR A 184 -14.72 -17.88 0.93
CA THR A 184 -14.93 -17.26 -0.39
C THR A 184 -14.52 -15.79 -0.37
N MET A 185 -14.86 -15.04 0.69
CA MET A 185 -14.52 -13.63 0.82
C MET A 185 -13.00 -13.40 0.99
N ILE A 186 -12.34 -14.23 1.80
CA ILE A 186 -10.88 -14.19 1.98
C ILE A 186 -10.17 -14.54 0.67
N ALA A 187 -10.63 -15.58 -0.04
CA ALA A 187 -10.08 -15.95 -1.34
C ALA A 187 -10.23 -14.82 -2.38
N ARG A 188 -11.37 -14.14 -2.43
CA ARG A 188 -11.58 -12.97 -3.30
C ARG A 188 -10.66 -11.80 -2.93
N LEU A 189 -10.49 -11.50 -1.65
CA LEU A 189 -9.57 -10.46 -1.19
C LEU A 189 -8.14 -10.71 -1.66
N LEU A 190 -7.68 -11.96 -1.51
CA LEU A 190 -6.30 -12.36 -1.79
C LEU A 190 -6.02 -12.60 -3.28
N ALA A 191 -7.03 -12.97 -4.07
CA ALA A 191 -6.92 -13.01 -5.53
C ALA A 191 -7.08 -11.63 -6.17
N GLY A 192 -7.74 -10.69 -5.48
CA GLY A 192 -8.07 -9.37 -5.97
C GLY A 192 -6.97 -8.33 -5.79
N ARG A 193 -7.31 -7.07 -6.09
CA ARG A 193 -6.41 -5.91 -5.92
C ARG A 193 -6.04 -5.64 -4.46
N LEU A 194 -6.88 -6.03 -3.50
CA LEU A 194 -6.67 -5.74 -2.09
C LEU A 194 -5.55 -6.59 -1.47
N SER A 195 -5.17 -7.69 -2.12
CA SER A 195 -3.95 -8.45 -1.79
C SER A 195 -2.70 -7.56 -1.77
N GLY A 196 -2.67 -6.51 -2.59
CA GLY A 196 -1.60 -5.53 -2.62
C GLY A 196 -1.42 -4.77 -1.30
N TYR A 197 -2.39 -4.76 -0.39
CA TYR A 197 -2.25 -4.11 0.92
C TYR A 197 -1.73 -5.05 2.00
N LEU A 198 -1.56 -6.33 1.69
CA LEU A 198 -1.10 -7.35 2.61
C LEU A 198 0.30 -7.84 2.24
N ALA A 199 1.06 -8.20 3.27
CA ALA A 199 2.20 -9.10 3.17
C ALA A 199 1.80 -10.44 3.80
N HIS A 200 2.47 -11.51 3.39
CA HIS A 200 2.28 -12.83 3.99
C HIS A 200 3.61 -13.41 4.47
N ASP A 201 3.54 -14.23 5.50
CA ASP A 201 4.67 -14.97 6.06
C ASP A 201 4.21 -16.37 6.49
N HIS A 202 5.12 -17.16 7.09
CA HIS A 202 4.80 -18.43 7.71
C HIS A 202 5.05 -18.40 9.22
N GLU A 203 4.04 -18.78 10.00
CA GLU A 203 4.13 -19.04 11.45
C GLU A 203 3.65 -20.47 11.70
N ASP A 204 4.44 -21.29 12.40
CA ASP A 204 4.10 -22.71 12.67
C ASP A 204 3.63 -23.50 11.43
N ASN A 205 4.30 -23.29 10.29
CA ASN A 205 3.98 -23.91 9.00
C ASN A 205 2.58 -23.53 8.46
N ARG A 206 2.05 -22.37 8.83
CA ARG A 206 0.79 -21.78 8.35
C ARG A 206 1.03 -20.41 7.73
N LEU A 207 0.31 -20.11 6.66
CA LEU A 207 0.30 -18.77 6.07
C LEU A 207 -0.42 -17.78 7.00
N VAL A 208 0.27 -16.68 7.30
CA VAL A 208 -0.24 -15.55 8.06
C VAL A 208 -0.19 -14.29 7.23
N TYR A 209 -1.15 -13.38 7.43
CA TYR A 209 -1.31 -12.16 6.66
C TYR A 209 -1.31 -10.94 7.56
N ARG A 210 -0.62 -9.89 7.14
CA ARG A 210 -0.55 -8.61 7.86
C ARG A 210 -0.51 -7.45 6.87
N PRO A 211 -0.91 -6.22 7.26
CA PRO A 211 -0.73 -5.07 6.40
C PRO A 211 0.74 -4.94 5.96
N ALA A 212 0.95 -4.61 4.68
CA ALA A 212 2.28 -4.55 4.09
C ALA A 212 3.15 -3.40 4.61
N HIS A 213 2.57 -2.47 5.38
CA HIS A 213 3.25 -1.29 5.89
C HIS A 213 2.61 -0.78 7.17
N GLU A 214 3.38 -0.13 8.04
CA GLU A 214 2.89 0.41 9.32
C GLU A 214 1.86 1.52 9.15
N ALA A 215 2.05 2.46 8.22
CA ALA A 215 1.02 3.46 7.90
C ALA A 215 -0.34 2.84 7.50
N LEU A 216 -0.36 1.61 6.97
CA LEU A 216 -1.62 0.87 6.74
C LEU A 216 -2.18 0.30 8.04
N VAL A 217 -1.33 -0.20 8.94
CA VAL A 217 -1.74 -0.64 10.26
C VAL A 217 -2.40 0.52 11.00
N ASP A 218 -1.75 1.69 11.08
CA ASP A 218 -2.28 2.88 11.74
C ASP A 218 -3.64 3.29 11.18
N LEU A 219 -3.74 3.35 9.84
CA LEU A 219 -4.97 3.69 9.14
C LEU A 219 -6.10 2.69 9.43
N LEU A 220 -5.81 1.38 9.40
CA LEU A 220 -6.81 0.33 9.60
C LEU A 220 -7.23 0.20 11.06
N MET A 221 -6.31 0.44 12.00
CA MET A 221 -6.59 0.42 13.44
C MET A 221 -7.40 1.62 13.90
N ASN A 222 -7.37 2.75 13.16
CA ASN A 222 -8.30 3.85 13.39
C ASN A 222 -9.71 3.46 12.92
N THR A 223 -10.54 2.97 13.85
CA THR A 223 -11.90 2.51 13.53
C THR A 223 -12.89 3.64 13.33
N ASP A 224 -12.58 4.85 13.81
CA ASP A 224 -13.40 6.06 13.65
C ASP A 224 -13.24 6.68 12.26
N ASP A 225 -12.15 6.33 11.56
CA ASP A 225 -11.95 6.70 10.18
C ASP A 225 -13.00 6.01 9.30
N ASP A 226 -13.85 6.82 8.69
CA ASP A 226 -14.84 6.34 7.73
C ASP A 226 -14.15 6.04 6.40
N LEU A 227 -13.71 4.80 6.25
CA LEU A 227 -13.14 4.26 5.02
C LEU A 227 -14.21 3.61 4.14
N ALA A 228 -15.44 3.51 4.63
CA ALA A 228 -16.57 2.90 3.94
C ALA A 228 -17.39 3.95 3.18
N ASP A 229 -17.58 5.15 3.74
CA ASP A 229 -18.27 6.26 3.08
C ASP A 229 -17.31 7.06 2.19
N ASP A 230 -17.63 7.05 0.89
CA ASP A 230 -17.05 7.94 -0.13
C ASP A 230 -18.09 9.04 -0.38
N ASP A 231 -18.17 10.04 0.50
CA ASP A 231 -19.08 11.19 0.33
C ASP A 231 -18.52 12.19 -0.72
N LEU A 232 -18.00 11.64 -1.83
CA LEU A 232 -17.71 12.39 -3.05
C LEU A 232 -18.74 11.96 -4.10
N PRO A 233 -19.59 12.87 -4.58
CA PRO A 233 -20.68 12.53 -5.48
C PRO A 233 -20.16 11.79 -6.72
N ALA A 234 -20.67 10.58 -6.90
CA ALA A 234 -20.53 9.81 -8.12
C ALA A 234 -21.44 10.46 -9.17
N ASP A 235 -20.87 11.23 -10.11
CA ASP A 235 -21.53 11.49 -11.39
C ASP A 235 -20.51 11.76 -12.52
N ASP A 236 -20.95 11.28 -13.69
CA ASP A 236 -20.43 11.37 -15.07
C ASP A 236 -19.14 10.60 -15.43
N VAL A 237 -19.26 9.27 -15.53
CA VAL A 237 -18.41 8.45 -16.43
C VAL A 237 -19.25 7.69 -17.47
N ALA A 238 -20.51 8.09 -17.67
CA ALA A 238 -21.36 7.51 -18.72
C ALA A 238 -22.13 8.60 -19.47
N SER A 239 -21.48 9.24 -20.45
CA SER A 239 -22.07 9.59 -21.75
C SER A 239 -21.07 10.40 -22.56
N ASP A 240 -20.14 9.72 -23.24
CA ASP A 240 -19.69 10.19 -24.54
C ASP A 240 -19.56 8.99 -25.48
N ALA A 241 -20.73 8.42 -25.78
CA ALA A 241 -20.91 7.47 -26.85
C ALA A 241 -22.03 8.01 -27.76
N GLY A 242 -21.62 8.66 -28.84
CA GLY A 242 -22.40 8.80 -30.06
C GLY A 242 -23.27 10.04 -30.15
N SER A 243 -22.77 11.06 -30.86
CA SER A 243 -23.57 11.92 -31.74
C SER A 243 -22.61 12.71 -32.66
N GLU A 244 -22.16 12.07 -33.74
CA GLU A 244 -21.95 12.80 -35.00
C GLU A 244 -22.78 12.08 -36.06
N GLN A 245 -23.82 12.79 -36.51
CA GLN A 245 -24.49 12.59 -37.79
C GLN A 245 -23.75 13.44 -38.84
#